data_AF-Q9KL50-F1
#
_entry.id   AF-Q9KL50-F1
#
_cell.length_a   1.000
_cell.length_b   1.000
_cell.length_c   1.000
_cell.angle_alpha   90.00
_cell.angle_beta   90.00
_cell.angle_gamma   90.00
#
_symmetry.space_group_name_H-M   'P 1'
#
loop_
_entity.id
_entity.type
_entity.pdbx_description
1 polymer ?
#
loop_
_entity_poly.entity_id
_entity_poly.type
_entity_poly.pdbx_seq_one_letter_code
_entity_poly.pdbx_strand_id
1 'polypeptide(L)'
;MKGDIGVIGLAVMGQNLILNMNDHGFKVVAHNRTAAKVDEFLEGPAKGTNIVGAYTLQELVDKLATPRKVMLMVRAGQVVDDFIEQLVPLLDKGDIIIDGGNTNFPDTNRRVKALREKGIHFIGTGVSGGEEGARFGPSIMPGGAPEAWEAVKPIFQGISAKTDAGEPCCDWVGNDGAGHFVKMVHNGIEYGDMQLITEAYQFMKDGLGMSADEMQAVFADWNKTELDSYLVEITADILGYKDEDGEALVEKILDTAGQKGTGKWTGINALDMGIPLTLITESVFSRCLSALKDQRVEAEKLFGKTKTQVEGDKQVWVDALRQALLASKIISYAQGFMLMREASNENGWNLNYGNVALMWRGGCIIRSAFLGNIRDAFEKNPELAFLGSDAYFKGILDNCLAAWRKVAAKSLEVGIPMPCTTSALTFLDGYTTARLPANLLQAQRDYFGAHTYERIDRPRGEFFHTNWTGTGGNTASTTYDV
;
A
#
# COMPACT_ATOMS: atom_id res chain seq x y z
N MET A 1 11.07 -27.63 27.28
CA MET A 1 10.83 -27.74 25.83
C MET A 1 11.23 -26.41 25.20
N LYS A 2 11.91 -26.40 24.05
CA LYS A 2 12.31 -25.16 23.36
C LYS A 2 11.22 -24.75 22.36
N GLY A 3 10.95 -23.45 22.25
CA GLY A 3 10.03 -22.84 21.29
C GLY A 3 10.69 -22.59 19.94
N ASP A 4 9.89 -22.61 18.87
CA ASP A 4 10.32 -22.41 17.49
C ASP A 4 10.52 -20.92 17.15
N ILE A 5 9.73 -20.04 17.78
CA ILE A 5 9.78 -18.59 17.61
C ILE A 5 9.30 -17.85 18.85
N GLY A 6 9.93 -16.72 19.14
CA GLY A 6 9.50 -15.78 20.18
C GLY A 6 8.81 -14.57 19.55
N VAL A 7 7.70 -14.10 20.13
CA VAL A 7 7.00 -12.91 19.64
C VAL A 7 6.88 -11.89 20.76
N ILE A 8 7.42 -10.69 20.51
CA ILE A 8 7.39 -9.54 21.40
C ILE A 8 6.31 -8.57 20.93
N GLY A 9 5.31 -8.31 21.79
CA GLY A 9 4.23 -7.36 21.53
C GLY A 9 2.88 -8.05 21.38
N LEU A 10 2.01 -7.87 22.38
CA LEU A 10 0.71 -8.54 22.49
C LEU A 10 -0.47 -7.60 22.23
N ALA A 11 -0.35 -6.75 21.20
CA ALA A 11 -1.51 -6.09 20.61
C ALA A 11 -2.31 -7.07 19.72
N VAL A 12 -3.45 -6.65 19.19
CA VAL A 12 -4.34 -7.47 18.34
C VAL A 12 -3.59 -8.24 17.25
N MET A 13 -2.70 -7.57 16.51
CA MET A 13 -1.90 -8.22 15.46
C MET A 13 -0.96 -9.30 16.01
N GLY A 14 -0.26 -9.02 17.11
CA GLY A 14 0.70 -9.95 17.72
C GLY A 14 0.01 -11.18 18.30
N GLN A 15 -1.10 -10.99 19.03
CA GLN A 15 -1.88 -12.10 19.61
C GLN A 15 -2.40 -13.03 18.52
N ASN A 16 -3.02 -12.48 17.47
CA ASN A 16 -3.59 -13.29 16.39
C ASN A 16 -2.52 -14.03 15.58
N LEU A 17 -1.36 -13.42 15.32
CA LEU A 17 -0.22 -14.13 14.69
C LEU A 17 0.30 -15.28 15.56
N ILE A 18 0.41 -15.09 16.88
CA ILE A 18 0.85 -16.14 17.80
C ILE A 18 -0.14 -17.32 17.80
N LEU A 19 -1.44 -17.04 17.84
CA LEU A 19 -2.49 -18.06 17.76
C LEU A 19 -2.43 -18.81 16.42
N ASN A 20 -2.25 -18.07 15.32
CA ASN A 20 -2.09 -18.65 13.99
C ASN A 20 -0.87 -19.59 13.93
N MET A 21 0.27 -19.16 14.43
CA MET A 21 1.48 -20.00 14.53
C MET A 21 1.24 -21.26 15.38
N ASN A 22 0.55 -21.15 16.52
CA ASN A 22 0.21 -22.29 17.36
C ASN A 22 -0.68 -23.31 16.61
N ASP A 23 -1.69 -22.85 15.88
CA ASP A 23 -2.61 -23.71 15.14
C ASP A 23 -1.91 -24.47 14.00
N HIS A 24 -0.83 -23.90 13.47
CA HIS A 24 0.03 -24.55 12.47
C HIS A 24 1.13 -25.41 13.11
N GLY A 25 1.05 -25.67 14.42
CA GLY A 25 1.92 -26.60 15.12
C GLY A 25 3.25 -26.01 15.61
N PHE A 26 3.45 -24.69 15.50
CA PHE A 26 4.65 -24.02 16.01
C PHE A 26 4.51 -23.68 17.50
N LYS A 27 5.58 -23.92 18.26
CA LYS A 27 5.65 -23.56 19.68
C LYS A 27 6.12 -22.14 19.83
N VAL A 28 5.22 -21.26 20.27
CA VAL A 28 5.49 -19.83 20.37
C VAL A 28 5.76 -19.42 21.81
N VAL A 29 6.79 -18.59 21.99
CA VAL A 29 7.08 -17.93 23.27
C VAL A 29 6.59 -16.49 23.20
N ALA A 30 5.52 -16.18 23.94
CA ALA A 30 4.91 -14.85 23.98
C ALA A 30 5.60 -13.96 25.02
N HIS A 31 5.95 -12.74 24.63
CA HIS A 31 6.50 -11.73 25.53
C HIS A 31 5.89 -10.37 25.29
N ASN A 32 5.77 -9.57 26.34
CA ASN A 32 5.38 -8.17 26.25
C ASN A 32 6.05 -7.37 27.36
N ARG A 33 6.35 -6.09 27.10
CA ARG A 33 6.96 -5.18 28.08
C ARG A 33 6.17 -5.12 29.40
N THR A 34 4.85 -5.11 29.30
CA THR A 34 3.95 -5.17 30.47
C THR A 34 3.60 -6.62 30.77
N ALA A 35 4.06 -7.14 31.90
CA ALA A 35 3.86 -8.54 32.32
C ALA A 35 2.38 -8.96 32.32
N ALA A 36 1.48 -8.13 32.85
CA ALA A 36 0.05 -8.41 32.90
C ALA A 36 -0.56 -8.73 31.51
N LYS A 37 -0.01 -8.19 30.41
CA LYS A 37 -0.48 -8.53 29.05
C LYS A 37 -0.14 -9.95 28.63
N VAL A 38 0.93 -10.52 29.18
CA VAL A 38 1.28 -11.93 28.98
C VAL A 38 0.26 -12.81 29.71
N ASP A 39 -0.03 -12.49 30.97
CA ASP A 39 -1.01 -13.23 31.77
C ASP A 39 -2.41 -13.16 31.15
N GLU A 40 -2.89 -11.95 30.81
CA GLU A 40 -4.17 -11.74 30.12
C GLU A 40 -4.29 -12.57 28.82
N PHE A 41 -3.20 -12.68 28.06
CA PHE A 41 -3.19 -13.44 26.82
C PHE A 41 -3.24 -14.95 27.08
N LEU A 42 -2.43 -15.46 28.01
CA LEU A 42 -2.37 -16.89 28.35
C LEU A 42 -3.64 -17.40 29.05
N GLU A 43 -4.25 -16.57 29.89
CA GLU A 43 -5.49 -16.91 30.60
C GLU A 43 -6.74 -16.66 29.75
N GLY A 44 -6.64 -15.83 28.73
CA GLY A 44 -7.69 -15.50 27.78
C GLY A 44 -7.51 -16.21 26.43
N PRO A 45 -7.20 -15.49 25.33
CA PRO A 45 -7.20 -16.06 23.98
C PRO A 45 -6.30 -17.28 23.76
N ALA A 46 -5.17 -17.39 24.47
CA ALA A 46 -4.21 -18.51 24.33
C ALA A 46 -4.46 -19.64 25.34
N LYS A 47 -5.53 -19.60 26.11
CA LYS A 47 -5.83 -20.65 27.10
C LYS A 47 -6.03 -22.01 26.43
N GLY A 48 -5.31 -23.02 26.92
CA GLY A 48 -5.40 -24.40 26.39
C GLY A 48 -4.58 -24.64 25.12
N THR A 49 -3.78 -23.66 24.68
CA THR A 49 -2.83 -23.81 23.56
C THR A 49 -1.46 -24.28 24.06
N ASN A 50 -0.51 -24.47 23.14
CA ASN A 50 0.89 -24.78 23.47
C ASN A 50 1.78 -23.54 23.64
N ILE A 51 1.18 -22.35 23.67
CA ILE A 51 1.87 -21.07 23.80
C ILE A 51 2.39 -20.92 25.24
N VAL A 52 3.63 -20.46 25.39
CA VAL A 52 4.23 -20.20 26.70
C VAL A 52 4.62 -18.74 26.85
N GLY A 53 4.42 -18.16 28.04
CA GLY A 53 4.87 -16.80 28.34
C GLY A 53 6.35 -16.72 28.70
N ALA A 54 6.96 -15.57 28.47
CA ALA A 54 8.22 -15.15 29.08
C ALA A 54 8.06 -13.74 29.67
N TYR A 55 8.61 -13.51 30.86
CA TYR A 55 8.46 -12.26 31.61
C TYR A 55 9.71 -11.38 31.54
N THR A 56 10.82 -11.91 31.02
CA THR A 56 12.03 -11.15 30.69
C THR A 56 12.56 -11.52 29.31
N LEU A 57 13.37 -10.66 28.70
CA LEU A 57 14.03 -10.97 27.42
C LEU A 57 15.01 -12.13 27.53
N GLN A 58 15.72 -12.26 28.67
CA GLN A 58 16.57 -13.42 28.93
C GLN A 58 15.76 -14.72 28.93
N GLU A 59 14.64 -14.74 29.66
CA GLU A 59 13.75 -15.90 29.70
C GLU A 59 13.18 -16.25 28.32
N LEU A 60 12.83 -15.22 27.52
CA LEU A 60 12.39 -15.41 26.13
C LEU A 60 13.48 -16.14 25.33
N VAL A 61 14.70 -15.61 25.31
CA VAL A 61 15.86 -16.16 24.59
C VAL A 61 16.21 -17.58 25.07
N ASP A 62 16.18 -17.82 26.39
CA ASP A 62 16.47 -19.13 26.99
C ASP A 62 15.41 -20.18 26.65
N LYS A 63 14.18 -19.78 26.32
CA LYS A 63 13.12 -20.69 25.90
C LYS A 63 13.17 -21.03 24.41
N LEU A 64 13.98 -20.38 23.59
CA LEU A 64 14.02 -20.60 22.13
C LEU A 64 15.03 -21.67 21.69
N ALA A 65 14.70 -22.38 20.61
CA ALA A 65 15.60 -23.24 19.87
C ALA A 65 16.56 -22.41 19.02
N THR A 66 17.76 -22.94 18.75
CA THR A 66 18.76 -22.30 17.89
C THR A 66 18.61 -22.73 16.41
N PRO A 67 18.87 -21.84 15.43
CA PRO A 67 19.06 -20.40 15.60
C PRO A 67 17.76 -19.74 16.11
N ARG A 68 17.90 -18.86 17.10
CA ARG A 68 16.77 -18.20 17.77
C ARG A 68 16.09 -17.25 16.80
N LYS A 69 14.76 -17.27 16.82
CA LYS A 69 13.90 -16.42 15.99
C LYS A 69 13.09 -15.52 16.92
N VAL A 70 13.33 -14.22 16.89
CA VAL A 70 12.63 -13.25 17.73
C VAL A 70 11.91 -12.23 16.84
N MET A 71 10.58 -12.28 16.83
CA MET A 71 9.72 -11.39 16.06
C MET A 71 9.19 -10.25 16.92
N LEU A 72 9.29 -9.03 16.40
CA LEU A 72 8.85 -7.79 17.03
C LEU A 72 7.54 -7.34 16.38
N MET A 73 6.45 -7.37 17.14
CA MET A 73 5.13 -6.86 16.80
C MET A 73 4.80 -5.63 17.65
N VAL A 74 5.69 -4.66 17.62
CA VAL A 74 5.65 -3.44 18.43
C VAL A 74 5.47 -2.20 17.55
N ARG A 75 5.32 -1.03 18.18
CA ARG A 75 5.24 0.24 17.46
C ARG A 75 6.54 0.48 16.68
N ALA A 76 6.43 0.84 15.40
CA ALA A 76 7.58 1.22 14.58
C ALA A 76 8.31 2.45 15.16
N GLY A 77 9.57 2.63 14.75
CA GLY A 77 10.47 3.69 15.23
C GLY A 77 11.32 3.25 16.43
N GLN A 78 11.56 4.17 17.37
CA GLN A 78 12.49 4.00 18.49
C GLN A 78 12.25 2.73 19.31
N VAL A 79 10.98 2.34 19.51
CA VAL A 79 10.64 1.14 20.30
C VAL A 79 11.27 -0.13 19.72
N VAL A 80 11.37 -0.24 18.39
CA VAL A 80 12.05 -1.38 17.76
C VAL A 80 13.54 -1.35 18.04
N ASP A 81 14.17 -0.18 17.97
CA ASP A 81 15.61 -0.03 18.25
C ASP A 81 15.95 -0.34 19.71
N ASP A 82 15.10 0.10 20.66
CA ASP A 82 15.25 -0.19 22.09
C ASP A 82 15.22 -1.70 22.38
N PHE A 83 14.35 -2.46 21.68
CA PHE A 83 14.31 -3.92 21.80
C PHE A 83 15.52 -4.58 21.15
N ILE A 84 15.95 -4.10 19.97
CA ILE A 84 17.15 -4.61 19.31
C ILE A 84 18.37 -4.44 20.22
N GLU A 85 18.56 -3.27 20.83
CA GLU A 85 19.68 -3.00 21.73
C GLU A 85 19.71 -3.97 22.93
N GLN A 86 18.55 -4.27 23.50
CA GLN A 86 18.42 -5.21 24.62
C GLN A 86 18.57 -6.68 24.22
N LEU A 87 18.17 -7.05 23.00
CA LEU A 87 18.26 -8.43 22.50
C LEU A 87 19.67 -8.81 22.06
N VAL A 88 20.39 -7.90 21.41
CA VAL A 88 21.75 -8.15 20.89
C VAL A 88 22.71 -8.80 21.90
N PRO A 89 22.84 -8.36 23.17
CA PRO A 89 23.75 -9.01 24.12
C PRO A 89 23.31 -10.42 24.55
N LEU A 90 22.09 -10.84 24.24
CA LEU A 90 21.50 -12.13 24.62
C LEU A 90 21.53 -13.15 23.47
N LEU A 91 21.80 -12.70 22.24
CA LEU A 91 21.75 -13.53 21.03
C LEU A 91 23.13 -14.01 20.61
N ASP A 92 23.16 -15.19 19.99
CA ASP A 92 24.37 -15.78 19.41
C ASP A 92 24.50 -15.42 17.92
N LYS A 93 25.69 -15.62 17.34
CA LYS A 93 25.88 -15.46 15.89
C LYS A 93 24.98 -16.44 15.13
N GLY A 94 24.31 -15.93 14.09
CA GLY A 94 23.34 -16.68 13.29
C GLY A 94 21.89 -16.61 13.80
N ASP A 95 21.66 -16.04 14.99
CA ASP A 95 20.30 -15.76 15.47
C ASP A 95 19.63 -14.65 14.63
N ILE A 96 18.30 -14.62 14.68
CA ILE A 96 17.45 -13.87 13.76
C ILE A 96 16.51 -12.97 14.55
N ILE A 97 16.59 -11.66 14.28
CA ILE A 97 15.57 -10.69 14.70
C ILE A 97 14.68 -10.37 13.49
N ILE A 98 13.36 -10.37 13.72
CA ILE A 98 12.35 -10.10 12.71
C ILE A 98 11.55 -8.89 13.17
N ASP A 99 11.49 -7.82 12.39
CA ASP A 99 10.56 -6.71 12.62
C ASP A 99 9.32 -6.91 11.74
N GLY A 100 8.18 -7.19 12.37
CA GLY A 100 6.87 -7.36 11.70
C GLY A 100 6.00 -6.11 11.75
N GLY A 101 6.53 -4.99 12.24
CA GLY A 101 5.84 -3.72 12.31
C GLY A 101 5.66 -3.05 10.94
N ASN A 102 4.93 -1.93 10.91
CA ASN A 102 4.90 -1.04 9.75
C ASN A 102 6.08 -0.06 9.81
N THR A 103 7.29 -0.59 9.68
CA THR A 103 8.55 0.17 9.75
C THR A 103 8.88 0.82 8.40
N ASN A 104 9.47 2.01 8.42
CA ASN A 104 9.96 2.66 7.20
C ASN A 104 11.21 1.92 6.69
N PHE A 105 11.29 1.63 5.39
CA PHE A 105 12.34 0.78 4.83
C PHE A 105 13.78 1.27 5.07
N PRO A 106 14.11 2.59 5.16
CA PRO A 106 15.47 3.03 5.46
C PRO A 106 15.93 2.63 6.87
N ASP A 107 15.02 2.56 7.84
CA ASP A 107 15.33 2.04 9.18
C ASP A 107 15.70 0.55 9.11
N THR A 108 15.05 -0.19 8.22
CA THR A 108 15.34 -1.60 7.98
C THR A 108 16.70 -1.76 7.32
N ASN A 109 17.02 -0.98 6.29
CA ASN A 109 18.35 -0.95 5.66
C ASN A 109 19.45 -0.72 6.71
N ARG A 110 19.25 0.28 7.58
CA ARG A 110 20.18 0.58 8.68
C ARG A 110 20.34 -0.59 9.65
N ARG A 111 19.23 -1.21 10.08
CA ARG A 111 19.23 -2.32 11.04
C ARG A 111 19.88 -3.58 10.47
N VAL A 112 19.60 -3.92 9.21
CA VAL A 112 20.23 -5.06 8.53
C VAL A 112 21.75 -4.88 8.49
N LYS A 113 22.23 -3.70 8.08
CA LYS A 113 23.67 -3.40 8.07
C LYS A 113 24.29 -3.51 9.46
N ALA A 114 23.70 -2.85 10.47
CA ALA A 114 24.25 -2.79 11.83
C ALA A 114 24.28 -4.16 12.53
N LEU A 115 23.30 -5.03 12.28
CA LEU A 115 23.23 -6.37 12.88
C LEU A 115 24.12 -7.38 12.17
N ARG A 116 24.33 -7.23 10.85
CA ARG A 116 25.27 -8.05 10.08
C ARG A 116 26.70 -7.96 10.65
N GLU A 117 27.15 -6.78 11.06
CA GLU A 117 28.47 -6.58 11.70
C GLU A 117 28.61 -7.35 13.03
N LYS A 118 27.49 -7.64 13.70
CA LYS A 118 27.44 -8.41 14.95
C LYS A 118 27.21 -9.91 14.72
N GLY A 119 27.06 -10.33 13.45
CA GLY A 119 26.74 -11.70 13.07
C GLY A 119 25.30 -12.11 13.39
N ILE A 120 24.39 -11.14 13.56
CA ILE A 120 22.95 -11.39 13.78
C ILE A 120 22.22 -11.07 12.48
N HIS A 121 21.32 -11.95 12.05
CA HIS A 121 20.50 -11.71 10.88
C HIS A 121 19.27 -10.87 11.23
N PHE A 122 18.86 -10.01 10.31
CA PHE A 122 17.66 -9.19 10.46
C PHE A 122 16.74 -9.36 9.25
N ILE A 123 15.45 -9.50 9.52
CA ILE A 123 14.39 -9.54 8.52
C ILE A 123 13.38 -8.44 8.85
N GLY A 124 13.16 -7.51 7.92
CA GLY A 124 11.99 -6.64 7.94
C GLY A 124 10.86 -7.29 7.15
N THR A 125 9.74 -7.56 7.80
CA THR A 125 8.61 -8.28 7.18
C THR A 125 7.33 -7.48 7.22
N GLY A 126 6.80 -7.18 6.04
CA GLY A 126 5.43 -6.70 5.95
C GLY A 126 4.43 -7.76 6.36
N VAL A 127 3.49 -7.46 7.26
CA VAL A 127 2.34 -8.33 7.56
C VAL A 127 1.03 -7.59 7.26
N SER A 128 0.19 -8.11 6.37
CA SER A 128 -1.09 -7.50 5.98
C SER A 128 -2.25 -8.47 6.16
N GLY A 129 -3.45 -7.94 6.43
CA GLY A 129 -4.67 -8.72 6.62
C GLY A 129 -5.59 -8.30 7.77
N GLY A 130 -5.17 -7.32 8.57
CA GLY A 130 -5.93 -6.91 9.75
C GLY A 130 -5.97 -8.01 10.82
N GLU A 131 -6.94 -7.89 11.72
CA GLU A 131 -7.12 -8.82 12.84
C GLU A 131 -7.42 -10.25 12.37
N GLU A 132 -8.42 -10.39 11.51
CA GLU A 132 -8.86 -11.69 10.99
C GLU A 132 -7.79 -12.33 10.10
N GLY A 133 -7.17 -11.55 9.20
CA GLY A 133 -6.08 -12.04 8.36
C GLY A 133 -4.89 -12.51 9.21
N ALA A 134 -4.48 -11.78 10.25
CA ALA A 134 -3.43 -12.23 11.15
C ALA A 134 -3.74 -13.59 11.80
N ARG A 135 -5.02 -13.85 12.11
CA ARG A 135 -5.47 -15.05 12.82
C ARG A 135 -5.52 -16.30 11.94
N PHE A 136 -5.92 -16.16 10.68
CA PHE A 136 -6.23 -17.30 9.81
C PHE A 136 -5.32 -17.41 8.57
N GLY A 137 -4.61 -16.35 8.22
CA GLY A 137 -3.75 -16.34 7.04
C GLY A 137 -3.45 -14.94 6.54
N PRO A 138 -2.38 -14.28 7.00
CA PRO A 138 -2.02 -12.97 6.49
C PRO A 138 -1.19 -13.10 5.20
N SER A 139 -1.04 -11.99 4.50
CA SER A 139 0.05 -11.82 3.53
C SER A 139 1.32 -11.44 4.28
N ILE A 140 2.44 -12.12 3.96
CA ILE A 140 3.73 -11.92 4.65
C ILE A 140 4.82 -11.64 3.62
N MET A 141 5.49 -10.50 3.75
CA MET A 141 6.42 -9.93 2.76
C MET A 141 7.82 -9.77 3.39
N PRO A 142 8.58 -10.87 3.59
CA PRO A 142 9.89 -10.82 4.23
C PRO A 142 10.99 -10.31 3.29
N GLY A 143 11.82 -9.39 3.78
CA GLY A 143 13.10 -9.01 3.16
C GLY A 143 14.17 -8.69 4.21
N GLY A 144 15.44 -8.69 3.83
CA GLY A 144 16.54 -8.48 4.77
C GLY A 144 17.78 -9.31 4.46
N ALA A 145 18.27 -10.04 5.46
CA ALA A 145 19.37 -10.99 5.31
C ALA A 145 18.88 -12.31 4.68
N PRO A 146 19.25 -12.64 3.42
CA PRO A 146 18.76 -13.83 2.73
C PRO A 146 19.16 -15.13 3.43
N GLU A 147 20.26 -15.14 4.19
CA GLU A 147 20.74 -16.30 4.94
C GLU A 147 19.74 -16.76 6.02
N ALA A 148 18.88 -15.86 6.49
CA ALA A 148 17.87 -16.17 7.49
C ALA A 148 16.57 -16.73 6.89
N TRP A 149 16.38 -16.65 5.57
CA TRP A 149 15.11 -17.03 4.93
C TRP A 149 14.74 -18.48 5.19
N GLU A 150 15.65 -19.42 4.93
CA GLU A 150 15.39 -20.85 5.10
C GLU A 150 15.01 -21.22 6.54
N ALA A 151 15.50 -20.46 7.53
CA ALA A 151 15.19 -20.69 8.94
C ALA A 151 13.80 -20.20 9.37
N VAL A 152 13.20 -19.23 8.65
CA VAL A 152 11.87 -18.65 8.95
C VAL A 152 10.79 -19.07 7.95
N LYS A 153 11.18 -19.49 6.74
CA LYS A 153 10.31 -19.88 5.64
C LYS A 153 9.23 -20.89 6.04
N PRO A 154 9.51 -21.98 6.78
CA PRO A 154 8.47 -22.92 7.19
C PRO A 154 7.38 -22.27 8.04
N ILE A 155 7.76 -21.33 8.92
CA ILE A 155 6.81 -20.61 9.78
C ILE A 155 5.98 -19.65 8.94
N PHE A 156 6.64 -18.81 8.14
CA PHE A 156 5.95 -17.76 7.39
C PHE A 156 5.05 -18.32 6.30
N GLN A 157 5.55 -19.27 5.49
CA GLN A 157 4.72 -19.94 4.50
C GLN A 157 3.69 -20.87 5.16
N GLY A 158 3.94 -21.40 6.35
CA GLY A 158 2.95 -22.19 7.09
C GLY A 158 1.72 -21.36 7.45
N ILE A 159 1.94 -20.21 8.10
CA ILE A 159 0.85 -19.38 8.65
C ILE A 159 0.21 -18.42 7.64
N SER A 160 0.83 -18.18 6.47
CA SER A 160 0.30 -17.22 5.49
C SER A 160 -1.03 -17.69 4.89
N ALA A 161 -1.79 -16.76 4.32
CA ALA A 161 -2.86 -17.12 3.39
C ALA A 161 -2.33 -18.03 2.27
N LYS A 162 -3.26 -18.78 1.68
CA LYS A 162 -3.02 -19.65 0.52
C LYS A 162 -3.93 -19.21 -0.61
N THR A 163 -3.43 -19.27 -1.85
CA THR A 163 -4.28 -19.14 -3.04
C THR A 163 -5.18 -20.37 -3.19
N ASP A 164 -6.15 -20.33 -4.11
CA ASP A 164 -7.00 -21.50 -4.43
C ASP A 164 -6.17 -22.69 -4.95
N ALA A 165 -4.99 -22.43 -5.52
CA ALA A 165 -4.05 -23.43 -5.98
C ALA A 165 -3.14 -23.96 -4.85
N GLY A 166 -3.27 -23.46 -3.62
CA GLY A 166 -2.48 -23.86 -2.46
C GLY A 166 -1.14 -23.13 -2.33
N GLU A 167 -0.87 -22.09 -3.13
CA GLU A 167 0.39 -21.34 -3.08
C GLU A 167 0.37 -20.39 -1.87
N PRO A 168 1.45 -20.31 -1.06
CA PRO A 168 1.51 -19.35 0.05
C PRO A 168 1.59 -17.91 -0.47
N CYS A 169 0.76 -17.04 0.11
CA CYS A 169 0.87 -15.58 -0.02
C CYS A 169 2.07 -15.04 0.80
N CYS A 170 3.22 -15.69 0.64
CA CYS A 170 4.48 -15.37 1.29
C CYS A 170 5.65 -15.96 0.50
N ASP A 171 6.58 -15.10 0.10
CA ASP A 171 7.86 -15.50 -0.47
C ASP A 171 8.93 -14.44 -0.17
N TRP A 172 10.20 -14.78 -0.40
CA TRP A 172 11.30 -13.84 -0.22
C TRP A 172 11.17 -12.65 -1.17
N VAL A 173 11.05 -11.45 -0.61
CA VAL A 173 10.86 -10.21 -1.39
C VAL A 173 12.19 -9.72 -1.96
N GLY A 174 13.25 -9.71 -1.14
CA GLY A 174 14.54 -9.16 -1.53
C GLY A 174 15.40 -8.78 -0.34
N ASN A 175 16.55 -8.16 -0.64
CA ASN A 175 17.54 -7.79 0.36
C ASN A 175 17.10 -6.57 1.19
N ASP A 176 17.76 -6.40 2.34
CA ASP A 176 17.65 -5.21 3.19
C ASP A 176 16.19 -4.80 3.51
N GLY A 177 15.75 -3.60 3.12
CA GLY A 177 14.43 -3.04 3.40
C GLY A 177 13.32 -3.47 2.46
N ALA A 178 13.59 -4.34 1.49
CA ALA A 178 12.66 -4.68 0.40
C ALA A 178 11.26 -5.12 0.90
N GLY A 179 11.21 -5.96 1.93
CA GLY A 179 9.93 -6.45 2.49
C GLY A 179 9.06 -5.34 3.05
N HIS A 180 9.65 -4.43 3.83
CA HIS A 180 8.94 -3.25 4.34
C HIS A 180 8.61 -2.23 3.25
N PHE A 181 9.44 -2.11 2.21
CA PHE A 181 9.14 -1.28 1.05
C PHE A 181 7.89 -1.76 0.31
N VAL A 182 7.84 -3.05 -0.03
CA VAL A 182 6.67 -3.67 -0.69
C VAL A 182 5.42 -3.49 0.19
N LYS A 183 5.54 -3.63 1.51
CA LYS A 183 4.42 -3.37 2.42
C LYS A 183 3.97 -1.91 2.44
N MET A 184 4.90 -0.97 2.36
CA MET A 184 4.59 0.46 2.24
C MET A 184 3.78 0.72 0.98
N VAL A 185 4.24 0.22 -0.18
CA VAL A 185 3.54 0.38 -1.46
C VAL A 185 2.16 -0.29 -1.44
N HIS A 186 2.04 -1.50 -0.86
CA HIS A 186 0.74 -2.14 -0.61
C HIS A 186 -0.23 -1.18 0.10
N ASN A 187 0.21 -0.51 1.17
CA ASN A 187 -0.63 0.42 1.91
C ASN A 187 -0.96 1.70 1.11
N GLY A 188 -0.05 2.15 0.23
CA GLY A 188 -0.34 3.21 -0.72
C GLY A 188 -1.46 2.82 -1.67
N ILE A 189 -1.37 1.64 -2.27
CA ILE A 189 -2.42 1.09 -3.15
C ILE A 189 -3.74 0.92 -2.39
N GLU A 190 -3.70 0.43 -1.14
CA GLU A 190 -4.87 0.35 -0.26
C GLU A 190 -5.55 1.71 -0.09
N TYR A 191 -4.79 2.80 0.09
CA TYR A 191 -5.36 4.14 0.21
C TYR A 191 -6.02 4.59 -1.09
N GLY A 192 -5.40 4.29 -2.24
CA GLY A 192 -5.96 4.54 -3.56
C GLY A 192 -7.27 3.79 -3.80
N ASP A 193 -7.30 2.49 -3.53
CA ASP A 193 -8.49 1.65 -3.70
C ASP A 193 -9.65 2.13 -2.82
N MET A 194 -9.38 2.41 -1.54
CA MET A 194 -10.38 2.97 -0.63
C MET A 194 -10.93 4.32 -1.13
N GLN A 195 -10.07 5.21 -1.61
CA GLN A 195 -10.49 6.53 -2.09
C GLN A 195 -11.29 6.44 -3.39
N LEU A 196 -10.95 5.55 -4.30
CA LEU A 196 -11.75 5.32 -5.50
C LEU A 196 -13.15 4.78 -5.18
N ILE A 197 -13.25 3.88 -4.20
CA ILE A 197 -14.53 3.35 -3.72
C ILE A 197 -15.37 4.46 -3.07
N THR A 198 -14.77 5.33 -2.25
CA THR A 198 -15.50 6.46 -1.63
C THR A 198 -15.93 7.51 -2.65
N GLU A 199 -15.16 7.73 -3.72
CA GLU A 199 -15.57 8.57 -4.86
C GLU A 199 -16.78 7.99 -5.59
N ALA A 200 -16.80 6.68 -5.82
CA ALA A 200 -17.96 6.00 -6.42
C ALA A 200 -19.20 6.08 -5.52
N TYR A 201 -19.03 5.84 -4.21
CA TYR A 201 -20.08 6.04 -3.21
C TYR A 201 -20.63 7.47 -3.24
N GLN A 202 -19.76 8.49 -3.24
CA GLN A 202 -20.21 9.88 -3.27
C GLN A 202 -20.93 10.22 -4.58
N PHE A 203 -20.45 9.72 -5.71
CA PHE A 203 -21.12 9.94 -7.00
C PHE A 203 -22.54 9.33 -7.02
N MET A 204 -22.71 8.11 -6.50
CA MET A 204 -24.03 7.49 -6.39
C MET A 204 -24.96 8.23 -5.42
N LYS A 205 -24.44 8.61 -4.25
CA LYS A 205 -25.20 9.31 -3.22
C LYS A 205 -25.60 10.73 -3.64
N ASP A 206 -24.61 11.58 -3.89
CA ASP A 206 -24.83 13.00 -4.15
C ASP A 206 -25.25 13.26 -5.60
N GLY A 207 -24.72 12.49 -6.55
CA GLY A 207 -24.97 12.66 -7.98
C GLY A 207 -26.22 11.94 -8.48
N LEU A 208 -26.46 10.71 -8.04
CA LEU A 208 -27.61 9.89 -8.48
C LEU A 208 -28.75 9.81 -7.46
N GLY A 209 -28.58 10.44 -6.28
CA GLY A 209 -29.59 10.44 -5.23
C GLY A 209 -29.96 9.04 -4.75
N MET A 210 -28.97 8.14 -4.67
CA MET A 210 -29.17 6.75 -4.24
C MET A 210 -29.13 6.64 -2.71
N SER A 211 -30.02 5.82 -2.17
CA SER A 211 -30.03 5.40 -0.76
C SER A 211 -28.88 4.43 -0.45
N ALA A 212 -28.60 4.25 0.85
CA ALA A 212 -27.62 3.27 1.31
C ALA A 212 -27.95 1.84 0.83
N ASP A 213 -29.23 1.46 0.80
CA ASP A 213 -29.67 0.14 0.35
C ASP A 213 -29.48 -0.06 -1.16
N GLU A 214 -29.80 0.96 -1.97
CA GLU A 214 -29.53 0.91 -3.42
C GLU A 214 -28.02 0.81 -3.70
N MET A 215 -27.19 1.58 -2.97
CA MET A 215 -25.73 1.52 -3.12
C MET A 215 -25.16 0.18 -2.64
N GLN A 216 -25.70 -0.39 -1.56
CA GLN A 216 -25.33 -1.72 -1.07
C GLN A 216 -25.53 -2.78 -2.15
N ALA A 217 -26.70 -2.76 -2.82
CA ALA A 217 -27.00 -3.69 -3.91
C ALA A 217 -26.01 -3.52 -5.09
N VAL A 218 -25.67 -2.27 -5.45
CA VAL A 218 -24.68 -2.00 -6.50
C VAL A 218 -23.31 -2.57 -6.16
N PHE A 219 -22.79 -2.32 -4.95
CA PHE A 219 -21.47 -2.86 -4.57
C PHE A 219 -21.50 -4.39 -4.45
N ALA A 220 -22.60 -4.98 -3.97
CA ALA A 220 -22.78 -6.43 -3.92
C ALA A 220 -22.78 -7.06 -5.33
N ASP A 221 -23.32 -6.37 -6.34
CA ASP A 221 -23.26 -6.80 -7.73
C ASP A 221 -21.90 -6.56 -8.36
N TRP A 222 -21.25 -5.42 -8.08
CA TRP A 222 -19.87 -5.17 -8.53
C TRP A 222 -18.88 -6.21 -8.00
N ASN A 223 -19.11 -6.73 -6.79
CA ASN A 223 -18.28 -7.80 -6.23
C ASN A 223 -18.39 -9.14 -6.96
N LYS A 224 -19.32 -9.27 -7.91
CA LYS A 224 -19.47 -10.45 -8.80
C LYS A 224 -18.85 -10.22 -10.19
N THR A 225 -18.16 -9.10 -10.37
CA THR A 225 -17.54 -8.67 -11.65
C THR A 225 -16.02 -8.64 -11.53
N GLU A 226 -15.34 -7.95 -12.45
CA GLU A 226 -13.89 -7.72 -12.39
C GLU A 226 -13.44 -6.92 -11.15
N LEU A 227 -14.37 -6.30 -10.44
CA LEU A 227 -14.12 -5.58 -9.19
C LEU A 227 -14.16 -6.45 -7.93
N ASP A 228 -14.38 -7.77 -8.07
CA ASP A 228 -14.32 -8.74 -6.96
C ASP A 228 -13.07 -8.51 -6.11
N SER A 229 -13.31 -8.04 -4.88
CA SER A 229 -12.26 -7.70 -3.93
C SER A 229 -12.82 -7.54 -2.53
N TYR A 230 -11.96 -7.77 -1.53
CA TYR A 230 -12.34 -7.59 -0.14
C TYR A 230 -12.84 -6.17 0.19
N LEU A 231 -12.24 -5.13 -0.40
CA LEU A 231 -12.67 -3.75 -0.15
C LEU A 231 -14.07 -3.47 -0.71
N VAL A 232 -14.46 -4.08 -1.84
CA VAL A 232 -15.80 -3.95 -2.40
C VAL A 232 -16.81 -4.75 -1.57
N GLU A 233 -16.45 -5.96 -1.15
CA GLU A 233 -17.24 -6.81 -0.24
C GLU A 233 -17.60 -6.07 1.05
N ILE A 234 -16.60 -5.60 1.81
CA ILE A 234 -16.86 -4.90 3.08
C ILE A 234 -17.59 -3.58 2.87
N THR A 235 -17.48 -2.94 1.69
CA THR A 235 -18.23 -1.72 1.39
C THR A 235 -19.72 -2.01 1.28
N ALA A 236 -20.09 -3.12 0.63
CA ALA A 236 -21.47 -3.58 0.61
C ALA A 236 -21.96 -3.89 2.04
N ASP A 237 -21.18 -4.62 2.85
CA ASP A 237 -21.55 -4.94 4.23
C ASP A 237 -21.72 -3.69 5.10
N ILE A 238 -20.83 -2.71 4.97
CA ILE A 238 -20.89 -1.42 5.69
C ILE A 238 -22.15 -0.64 5.30
N LEU A 239 -22.50 -0.57 4.02
CA LEU A 239 -23.70 0.12 3.54
C LEU A 239 -24.98 -0.59 4.02
N GLY A 240 -24.94 -1.91 4.17
CA GLY A 240 -26.05 -2.71 4.70
C GLY A 240 -26.19 -2.64 6.23
N TYR A 241 -25.18 -2.19 6.96
CA TYR A 241 -25.20 -2.16 8.42
C TYR A 241 -26.10 -1.04 8.95
N LYS A 242 -27.12 -1.42 9.73
CA LYS A 242 -28.07 -0.51 10.37
C LYS A 242 -27.67 -0.24 11.82
N ASP A 243 -27.81 1.02 12.23
CA ASP A 243 -27.67 1.45 13.62
C ASP A 243 -28.93 1.12 14.45
N GLU A 244 -28.91 1.39 15.75
CA GLU A 244 -29.99 1.08 16.69
C GLU A 244 -31.36 1.68 16.33
N ASP A 245 -31.38 2.78 15.57
CA ASP A 245 -32.61 3.44 15.09
C ASP A 245 -33.05 2.97 13.68
N GLY A 246 -32.35 2.02 13.08
CA GLY A 246 -32.66 1.49 11.75
C GLY A 246 -32.06 2.28 10.58
N GLU A 247 -31.40 3.41 10.82
CA GLU A 247 -30.69 4.17 9.79
C GLU A 247 -29.32 3.54 9.48
N ALA A 248 -28.78 3.78 8.28
CA ALA A 248 -27.47 3.25 7.91
C ALA A 248 -26.36 3.89 8.77
N LEU A 249 -25.57 3.10 9.49
CA LEU A 249 -24.56 3.61 10.44
C LEU A 249 -23.54 4.52 9.75
N VAL A 250 -23.18 4.22 8.49
CA VAL A 250 -22.22 4.99 7.70
C VAL A 250 -22.60 6.47 7.55
N GLU A 251 -23.89 6.80 7.60
CA GLU A 251 -24.40 8.18 7.51
C GLU A 251 -24.13 9.01 8.78
N LYS A 252 -23.81 8.33 9.89
CA LYS A 252 -23.55 8.94 11.20
C LYS A 252 -22.07 9.04 11.54
N ILE A 253 -21.20 8.39 10.74
CA ILE A 253 -19.77 8.40 10.96
C ILE A 253 -19.20 9.77 10.59
N LEU A 254 -18.41 10.35 11.49
CA LEU A 254 -17.69 11.60 11.22
C LEU A 254 -16.73 11.42 10.03
N ASP A 255 -16.85 12.29 9.03
CA ASP A 255 -16.09 12.27 7.78
C ASP A 255 -14.66 12.84 7.95
N THR A 256 -13.92 12.31 8.92
CA THR A 256 -12.51 12.64 9.21
C THR A 256 -11.64 11.38 9.17
N ALA A 257 -11.01 11.14 8.03
CA ALA A 257 -10.21 9.94 7.82
C ALA A 257 -8.88 10.01 8.57
N GLY A 258 -8.66 9.06 9.49
CA GLY A 258 -7.37 8.85 10.12
C GLY A 258 -6.33 8.26 9.16
N GLN A 259 -5.05 8.44 9.51
CA GLN A 259 -3.94 7.78 8.82
C GLN A 259 -2.78 7.49 9.79
N LYS A 260 -2.06 6.39 9.56
CA LYS A 260 -0.92 5.95 10.40
C LYS A 260 0.45 6.23 9.76
N GLY A 261 0.50 6.99 8.67
CA GLY A 261 1.74 7.47 8.04
C GLY A 261 2.25 6.66 6.85
N THR A 262 1.91 5.37 6.72
CA THR A 262 2.42 4.50 5.64
C THR A 262 2.00 4.94 4.23
N GLY A 263 0.75 5.36 4.03
CA GLY A 263 0.31 5.93 2.75
C GLY A 263 1.09 7.21 2.39
N LYS A 264 1.33 8.08 3.39
CA LYS A 264 2.16 9.29 3.23
C LYS A 264 3.60 8.96 2.82
N TRP A 265 4.23 7.95 3.43
CA TRP A 265 5.59 7.54 3.05
C TRP A 265 5.67 7.07 1.60
N THR A 266 4.64 6.39 1.09
CA THR A 266 4.59 5.96 -0.32
C THR A 266 4.63 7.18 -1.25
N GLY A 267 3.82 8.20 -0.98
CA GLY A 267 3.81 9.44 -1.77
C GLY A 267 5.12 10.23 -1.68
N ILE A 268 5.73 10.31 -0.49
CA ILE A 268 7.04 10.97 -0.31
C ILE A 268 8.11 10.24 -1.10
N ASN A 269 8.17 8.92 -0.99
CA ASN A 269 9.20 8.14 -1.67
C ASN A 269 9.05 8.20 -3.20
N ALA A 270 7.83 8.28 -3.71
CA ALA A 270 7.61 8.54 -5.13
C ALA A 270 8.15 9.92 -5.57
N LEU A 271 7.99 10.95 -4.75
CA LEU A 271 8.58 12.26 -5.02
C LEU A 271 10.11 12.22 -4.99
N ASP A 272 10.69 11.53 -4.00
CA ASP A 272 12.15 11.36 -3.87
C ASP A 272 12.74 10.65 -5.09
N MET A 273 12.06 9.61 -5.61
CA MET A 273 12.47 8.82 -6.78
C MET A 273 12.02 9.41 -8.13
N GLY A 274 11.31 10.55 -8.14
CA GLY A 274 10.81 11.16 -9.37
C GLY A 274 9.74 10.33 -10.11
N ILE A 275 9.00 9.47 -9.41
CA ILE A 275 7.95 8.62 -9.98
C ILE A 275 6.57 9.29 -9.85
N PRO A 276 5.79 9.39 -10.94
CA PRO A 276 4.48 10.06 -10.94
C PRO A 276 3.38 9.22 -10.28
N LEU A 277 3.44 9.06 -8.95
CA LEU A 277 2.47 8.30 -8.15
C LEU A 277 1.22 9.13 -7.79
N THR A 278 0.57 9.69 -8.81
CA THR A 278 -0.45 10.74 -8.65
C THR A 278 -1.68 10.29 -7.86
N LEU A 279 -2.24 9.11 -8.16
CA LEU A 279 -3.50 8.66 -7.56
C LEU A 279 -3.34 8.40 -6.07
N ILE A 280 -2.31 7.66 -5.68
CA ILE A 280 -2.04 7.37 -4.26
C ILE A 280 -1.76 8.68 -3.51
N THR A 281 -1.07 9.63 -4.13
CA THR A 281 -0.81 10.94 -3.53
C THR A 281 -2.10 11.74 -3.31
N GLU A 282 -3.01 11.74 -4.28
CA GLU A 282 -4.34 12.34 -4.14
C GLU A 282 -5.18 11.65 -3.05
N SER A 283 -5.05 10.34 -2.88
CA SER A 283 -5.73 9.63 -1.80
C SER A 283 -5.23 10.06 -0.40
N VAL A 284 -3.94 10.36 -0.27
CA VAL A 284 -3.37 10.91 0.97
C VAL A 284 -3.88 12.33 1.21
N PHE A 285 -3.89 13.19 0.18
CA PHE A 285 -4.42 14.55 0.30
C PHE A 285 -5.93 14.57 0.58
N SER A 286 -6.69 13.62 0.05
CA SER A 286 -8.13 13.48 0.34
C SER A 286 -8.38 13.21 1.83
N ARG A 287 -7.52 12.39 2.47
CA ARG A 287 -7.57 12.21 3.93
C ARG A 287 -7.23 13.51 4.67
N CYS A 288 -6.18 14.20 4.26
CA CYS A 288 -5.80 15.51 4.84
C CYS A 288 -6.94 16.53 4.73
N LEU A 289 -7.61 16.60 3.57
CA LEU A 289 -8.76 17.48 3.33
C LEU A 289 -9.94 17.11 4.23
N SER A 290 -10.21 15.82 4.40
CA SER A 290 -11.29 15.34 5.28
C SER A 290 -11.08 15.79 6.73
N ALA A 291 -9.83 15.81 7.21
CA ALA A 291 -9.47 16.23 8.57
C ALA A 291 -9.73 17.72 8.84
N LEU A 292 -9.81 18.55 7.80
CA LEU A 292 -10.16 19.98 7.91
C LEU A 292 -11.68 20.20 8.03
N LYS A 293 -12.37 19.38 8.84
CA LYS A 293 -13.84 19.33 8.90
C LYS A 293 -14.48 20.68 9.19
N ASP A 294 -14.06 21.37 10.25
CA ASP A 294 -14.65 22.65 10.64
C ASP A 294 -14.44 23.71 9.55
N GLN A 295 -13.26 23.73 8.92
CA GLN A 295 -12.97 24.64 7.81
C GLN A 295 -13.85 24.34 6.59
N ARG A 296 -14.12 23.06 6.28
CA ARG A 296 -15.02 22.67 5.19
C ARG A 296 -16.46 23.11 5.46
N VAL A 297 -16.95 22.97 6.69
CA VAL A 297 -18.30 23.42 7.09
C VAL A 297 -18.43 24.93 6.95
N GLU A 298 -17.43 25.70 7.37
CA GLU A 298 -17.45 27.15 7.17
C GLU A 298 -17.34 27.53 5.69
N ALA A 299 -16.48 26.87 4.92
CA ALA A 299 -16.33 27.11 3.48
C ALA A 299 -17.63 26.79 2.71
N GLU A 300 -18.35 25.73 3.05
CA GLU A 300 -19.62 25.38 2.41
C GLU A 300 -20.65 26.53 2.51
N LYS A 301 -20.74 27.18 3.67
CA LYS A 301 -21.60 28.36 3.88
C LYS A 301 -21.16 29.56 3.03
N LEU A 302 -19.84 29.78 2.91
CA LEU A 302 -19.28 30.91 2.18
C LEU A 302 -19.46 30.79 0.66
N PHE A 303 -19.24 29.60 0.11
CA PHE A 303 -19.29 29.36 -1.33
C PHE A 303 -20.67 28.93 -1.84
N GLY A 304 -21.65 28.71 -0.95
CA GLY A 304 -23.03 28.42 -1.31
C GLY A 304 -23.17 27.19 -2.20
N LYS A 305 -22.38 26.14 -1.92
CA LYS A 305 -22.26 24.97 -2.81
C LYS A 305 -23.62 24.27 -2.98
N THR A 306 -24.09 24.16 -4.20
CA THR A 306 -25.30 23.40 -4.56
C THR A 306 -24.89 22.04 -5.13
N LYS A 307 -25.58 20.97 -4.72
CA LYS A 307 -25.42 19.63 -5.30
C LYS A 307 -26.36 19.53 -6.51
N THR A 308 -25.80 19.58 -7.72
CA THR A 308 -26.58 19.36 -8.93
C THR A 308 -26.72 17.86 -9.17
N GLN A 309 -27.95 17.37 -9.28
CA GLN A 309 -28.20 15.96 -9.63
C GLN A 309 -27.73 15.68 -11.05
N VAL A 310 -27.22 14.48 -11.28
CA VAL A 310 -26.83 14.00 -12.60
C VAL A 310 -28.08 13.54 -13.34
N GLU A 311 -28.32 14.12 -14.52
CA GLU A 311 -29.48 13.78 -15.36
C GLU A 311 -29.29 12.43 -16.09
N GLY A 312 -30.40 11.76 -16.38
CA GLY A 312 -30.45 10.53 -17.16
C GLY A 312 -30.73 9.27 -16.35
N ASP A 313 -30.60 8.12 -17.00
CA ASP A 313 -30.84 6.81 -16.40
C ASP A 313 -29.76 6.45 -15.37
N LYS A 314 -30.16 6.14 -14.13
CA LYS A 314 -29.23 5.80 -13.03
C LYS A 314 -28.37 4.58 -13.36
N GLN A 315 -28.92 3.53 -13.98
CA GLN A 315 -28.19 2.31 -14.28
C GLN A 315 -27.08 2.59 -15.30
N VAL A 316 -27.34 3.41 -16.32
CA VAL A 316 -26.34 3.83 -17.29
C VAL A 316 -25.16 4.56 -16.63
N TRP A 317 -25.42 5.33 -15.56
CA TRP A 317 -24.37 5.99 -14.80
C TRP A 317 -23.63 5.05 -13.86
N VAL A 318 -24.33 4.12 -13.21
CA VAL A 318 -23.73 3.07 -12.37
C VAL A 318 -22.78 2.20 -13.20
N ASP A 319 -23.17 1.80 -14.41
CA ASP A 319 -22.32 1.00 -15.29
C ASP A 319 -21.08 1.77 -15.76
N ALA A 320 -21.24 3.07 -16.04
CA ALA A 320 -20.12 3.92 -16.40
C ALA A 320 -19.16 4.15 -15.21
N LEU A 321 -19.72 4.30 -14.01
CA LEU A 321 -18.96 4.47 -12.77
C LEU A 321 -18.16 3.22 -12.42
N ARG A 322 -18.74 2.03 -12.61
CA ARG A 322 -18.04 0.75 -12.47
C ARG A 322 -16.78 0.69 -13.36
N GLN A 323 -16.92 1.09 -14.62
CA GLN A 323 -15.80 1.12 -15.57
C GLN A 323 -14.76 2.18 -15.22
N ALA A 324 -15.18 3.36 -14.76
CA ALA A 324 -14.29 4.41 -14.29
C ALA A 324 -13.47 3.95 -13.07
N LEU A 325 -14.13 3.30 -12.10
CA LEU A 325 -13.51 2.71 -10.91
C LEU A 325 -12.49 1.64 -11.32
N LEU A 326 -12.88 0.71 -12.20
CA LEU A 326 -12.01 -0.36 -12.70
C LEU A 326 -10.76 0.24 -13.38
N ALA A 327 -10.92 1.13 -14.35
CA ALA A 327 -9.80 1.74 -15.06
C ALA A 327 -8.86 2.54 -14.14
N SER A 328 -9.43 3.32 -13.22
CA SER A 328 -8.64 4.09 -12.23
C SER A 328 -7.84 3.16 -11.31
N LYS A 329 -8.44 2.03 -10.89
CA LYS A 329 -7.76 1.00 -10.12
C LYS A 329 -6.56 0.44 -10.88
N ILE A 330 -6.69 0.12 -12.17
CA ILE A 330 -5.53 -0.34 -13.00
C ILE A 330 -4.38 0.67 -12.93
N ILE A 331 -4.67 1.97 -13.05
CA ILE A 331 -3.64 3.02 -12.98
C ILE A 331 -2.98 3.11 -11.60
N SER A 332 -3.75 2.99 -10.51
CA SER A 332 -3.20 2.95 -9.14
C SER A 332 -2.15 1.84 -9.00
N TYR A 333 -2.47 0.62 -9.44
CA TYR A 333 -1.53 -0.50 -9.41
C TYR A 333 -0.36 -0.27 -10.36
N ALA A 334 -0.60 0.20 -11.59
CA ALA A 334 0.46 0.50 -12.54
C ALA A 334 1.50 1.47 -11.96
N GLN A 335 1.04 2.55 -11.33
CA GLN A 335 1.90 3.53 -10.64
C GLN A 335 2.66 2.90 -9.46
N GLY A 336 1.99 2.07 -8.64
CA GLY A 336 2.64 1.37 -7.53
C GLY A 336 3.74 0.42 -7.98
N PHE A 337 3.53 -0.33 -9.07
CA PHE A 337 4.56 -1.19 -9.66
C PHE A 337 5.70 -0.41 -10.32
N MET A 338 5.41 0.75 -10.94
CA MET A 338 6.47 1.66 -11.41
C MET A 338 7.35 2.15 -10.26
N LEU A 339 6.76 2.49 -9.11
CA LEU A 339 7.50 2.89 -7.91
C LEU A 339 8.38 1.74 -7.38
N MET A 340 7.82 0.53 -7.28
CA MET A 340 8.61 -0.64 -6.86
C MET A 340 9.76 -0.94 -7.82
N ARG A 341 9.55 -0.71 -9.12
CA ARG A 341 10.61 -0.88 -10.12
C ARG A 341 11.75 0.10 -9.90
N GLU A 342 11.45 1.38 -9.73
CA GLU A 342 12.49 2.38 -9.49
C GLU A 342 13.24 2.11 -8.20
N ALA A 343 12.52 1.83 -7.11
CA ALA A 343 13.14 1.47 -5.84
C ALA A 343 14.02 0.22 -5.93
N SER A 344 13.59 -0.78 -6.69
CA SER A 344 14.40 -1.99 -6.94
C SER A 344 15.68 -1.66 -7.70
N ASN A 345 15.62 -0.74 -8.67
CA ASN A 345 16.79 -0.30 -9.45
C ASN A 345 17.79 0.46 -8.56
N GLU A 346 17.33 1.47 -7.81
CA GLU A 346 18.18 2.30 -6.94
C GLU A 346 18.86 1.47 -5.84
N ASN A 347 18.16 0.47 -5.30
CA ASN A 347 18.65 -0.33 -4.17
C ASN A 347 19.26 -1.69 -4.58
N GLY A 348 19.22 -2.04 -5.86
CA GLY A 348 19.73 -3.33 -6.37
C GLY A 348 19.01 -4.55 -5.79
N TRP A 349 17.70 -4.44 -5.50
CA TRP A 349 16.94 -5.52 -4.84
C TRP A 349 16.54 -6.66 -5.77
N ASN A 350 16.48 -6.44 -7.08
CA ASN A 350 16.03 -7.41 -8.08
C ASN A 350 14.65 -8.01 -7.74
N LEU A 351 13.67 -7.16 -7.42
CA LEU A 351 12.33 -7.58 -7.02
C LEU A 351 11.66 -8.43 -8.12
N ASN A 352 11.03 -9.52 -7.70
CA ASN A 352 10.14 -10.29 -8.58
C ASN A 352 8.70 -9.77 -8.46
N TYR A 353 8.27 -8.96 -9.42
CA TYR A 353 6.94 -8.34 -9.42
C TYR A 353 5.79 -9.35 -9.52
N GLY A 354 6.01 -10.49 -10.19
CA GLY A 354 5.03 -11.59 -10.21
C GLY A 354 4.82 -12.19 -8.83
N ASN A 355 5.90 -12.44 -8.08
CA ASN A 355 5.82 -12.93 -6.70
C ASN A 355 5.21 -11.89 -5.76
N VAL A 356 5.49 -10.59 -5.96
CA VAL A 356 4.82 -9.51 -5.20
C VAL A 356 3.32 -9.54 -5.43
N ALA A 357 2.87 -9.64 -6.70
CA ALA A 357 1.45 -9.76 -7.03
C ALA A 357 0.82 -11.02 -6.41
N LEU A 358 1.54 -12.15 -6.43
CA LEU A 358 1.10 -13.39 -5.78
C LEU A 358 0.92 -13.20 -4.27
N MET A 359 1.87 -12.57 -3.58
CA MET A 359 1.78 -12.30 -2.13
C MET A 359 0.58 -11.43 -1.77
N TRP A 360 0.11 -10.57 -2.67
CA TRP A 360 -1.08 -9.75 -2.44
C TRP A 360 -2.39 -10.44 -2.82
N ARG A 361 -2.35 -11.59 -3.53
CA ARG A 361 -3.56 -12.25 -4.02
C ARG A 361 -4.50 -12.72 -2.90
N GLY A 362 -3.97 -13.00 -1.71
CA GLY A 362 -4.76 -13.43 -0.55
C GLY A 362 -4.17 -12.93 0.75
N GLY A 363 -4.97 -12.94 1.81
CA GLY A 363 -4.58 -12.57 3.17
C GLY A 363 -4.40 -11.07 3.40
N CYS A 364 -4.07 -10.25 2.40
CA CYS A 364 -3.96 -8.80 2.57
C CYS A 364 -5.30 -8.06 2.34
N ILE A 365 -5.31 -6.76 2.60
CA ILE A 365 -6.51 -5.91 2.45
C ILE A 365 -6.86 -5.70 0.97
N ILE A 366 -5.87 -5.50 0.11
CA ILE A 366 -6.08 -5.25 -1.33
C ILE A 366 -6.34 -6.52 -2.16
N ARG A 367 -6.57 -7.67 -1.50
CA ARG A 367 -6.80 -8.95 -2.18
C ARG A 367 -7.98 -8.85 -3.15
N SER A 368 -7.78 -9.34 -4.36
CA SER A 368 -8.75 -9.23 -5.44
C SER A 368 -8.44 -10.19 -6.58
N ALA A 369 -9.46 -10.50 -7.40
CA ALA A 369 -9.27 -11.28 -8.63
C ALA A 369 -8.26 -10.62 -9.59
N PHE A 370 -8.15 -9.28 -9.54
CA PHE A 370 -7.25 -8.47 -10.36
C PHE A 370 -5.77 -8.84 -10.24
N LEU A 371 -5.32 -9.27 -9.05
CA LEU A 371 -3.91 -9.56 -8.75
C LEU A 371 -3.37 -10.81 -9.47
N GLY A 372 -4.23 -11.78 -9.80
CA GLY A 372 -3.84 -12.91 -10.63
C GLY A 372 -3.40 -12.48 -12.03
N ASN A 373 -4.16 -11.56 -12.65
CA ASN A 373 -3.81 -11.02 -13.96
C ASN A 373 -2.51 -10.19 -13.92
N ILE A 374 -2.22 -9.52 -12.81
CA ILE A 374 -0.95 -8.79 -12.66
C ILE A 374 0.22 -9.77 -12.60
N ARG A 375 0.10 -10.86 -11.82
CA ARG A 375 1.10 -11.93 -11.79
C ARG A 375 1.37 -12.44 -13.19
N ASP A 376 0.33 -12.78 -13.94
CA ASP A 376 0.44 -13.36 -15.28
C ASP A 376 1.11 -12.40 -16.28
N ALA A 377 0.82 -11.09 -16.17
CA ALA A 377 1.46 -10.08 -17.00
C ALA A 377 2.98 -9.98 -16.73
N PHE A 378 3.40 -10.02 -15.47
CA PHE A 378 4.82 -10.02 -15.11
C PHE A 378 5.52 -11.37 -15.33
N GLU A 379 4.80 -12.49 -15.26
CA GLU A 379 5.35 -13.80 -15.63
C GLU A 379 5.65 -13.85 -17.14
N LYS A 380 4.73 -13.31 -17.96
CA LYS A 380 4.91 -13.19 -19.41
C LYS A 380 6.02 -12.20 -19.79
N ASN A 381 6.12 -11.08 -19.08
CA ASN A 381 7.16 -10.08 -19.30
C ASN A 381 7.66 -9.49 -17.97
N PRO A 382 8.73 -10.05 -17.37
CA PRO A 382 9.30 -9.55 -16.12
C PRO A 382 9.77 -8.09 -16.19
N GLU A 383 10.10 -7.61 -17.40
CA GLU A 383 10.58 -6.27 -17.67
C GLU A 383 9.47 -5.27 -18.04
N LEU A 384 8.19 -5.61 -17.80
CA LEU A 384 7.06 -4.73 -18.07
C LEU A 384 7.21 -3.39 -17.32
N ALA A 385 7.34 -2.29 -18.06
CA ALA A 385 7.56 -0.95 -17.48
C ALA A 385 6.26 -0.29 -17.01
N PHE A 386 5.18 -0.53 -17.73
CA PHE A 386 3.85 0.01 -17.43
C PHE A 386 2.82 -1.09 -17.62
N LEU A 387 2.07 -1.37 -16.55
CA LEU A 387 1.09 -2.45 -16.51
C LEU A 387 0.04 -2.34 -17.62
N GLY A 388 -0.37 -1.11 -17.97
CA GLY A 388 -1.30 -0.85 -19.07
C GLY A 388 -0.74 -1.15 -20.48
N SER A 389 0.53 -1.56 -20.60
CA SER A 389 1.10 -2.03 -21.86
C SER A 389 0.87 -3.52 -22.10
N ASP A 390 0.52 -4.30 -21.06
CA ASP A 390 0.09 -5.67 -21.27
C ASP A 390 -1.29 -5.70 -21.95
N ALA A 391 -1.49 -6.70 -22.81
CA ALA A 391 -2.66 -6.78 -23.68
C ALA A 391 -3.99 -6.88 -22.91
N TYR A 392 -4.01 -7.54 -21.75
CA TYR A 392 -5.22 -7.67 -20.93
C TYR A 392 -5.61 -6.31 -20.34
N PHE A 393 -4.68 -5.64 -19.66
CA PHE A 393 -4.95 -4.34 -19.04
C PHE A 393 -5.19 -3.24 -20.07
N LYS A 394 -4.45 -3.25 -21.19
CA LYS A 394 -4.70 -2.33 -22.29
C LYS A 394 -6.14 -2.46 -22.82
N GLY A 395 -6.60 -3.69 -23.04
CA GLY A 395 -7.96 -3.96 -23.50
C GLY A 395 -9.03 -3.40 -22.55
N ILE A 396 -8.85 -3.56 -21.23
CA ILE A 396 -9.76 -2.98 -20.25
C ILE A 396 -9.73 -1.46 -20.29
N LEU A 397 -8.53 -0.85 -20.28
CA LEU A 397 -8.38 0.61 -20.33
C LEU A 397 -9.04 1.22 -21.56
N ASP A 398 -8.83 0.62 -22.75
CA ASP A 398 -9.46 1.08 -23.99
C ASP A 398 -11.00 0.99 -23.92
N ASN A 399 -11.53 -0.12 -23.41
CA ASN A 399 -12.97 -0.35 -23.28
C ASN A 399 -13.63 0.60 -22.27
N CYS A 400 -12.95 0.89 -21.16
CA CYS A 400 -13.48 1.74 -20.09
C CYS A 400 -13.32 3.24 -20.38
N LEU A 401 -12.45 3.64 -21.32
CA LEU A 401 -12.04 5.04 -21.50
C LEU A 401 -13.22 6.00 -21.72
N ALA A 402 -14.20 5.62 -22.54
CA ALA A 402 -15.34 6.47 -22.84
C ALA A 402 -16.22 6.71 -21.59
N ALA A 403 -16.54 5.64 -20.86
CA ALA A 403 -17.29 5.70 -19.61
C ALA A 403 -16.52 6.49 -18.54
N TRP A 404 -15.21 6.27 -18.45
CA TRP A 404 -14.33 6.94 -17.50
C TRP A 404 -14.30 8.45 -17.74
N ARG A 405 -14.11 8.90 -18.99
CA ARG A 405 -14.18 10.32 -19.36
C ARG A 405 -15.55 10.91 -19.06
N LYS A 406 -16.63 10.18 -19.34
CA LYS A 406 -18.01 10.61 -19.06
C LYS A 406 -18.22 10.88 -17.57
N VAL A 407 -17.78 9.98 -16.70
CA VAL A 407 -17.87 10.13 -15.24
C VAL A 407 -17.00 11.28 -14.75
N ALA A 408 -15.74 11.34 -15.16
CA ALA A 408 -14.80 12.39 -14.75
C ALA A 408 -15.28 13.79 -15.18
N ALA A 409 -15.78 13.94 -16.40
CA ALA A 409 -16.34 15.21 -16.86
C ALA A 409 -17.60 15.58 -16.06
N LYS A 410 -18.52 14.64 -15.87
CA LYS A 410 -19.77 14.90 -15.16
C LYS A 410 -19.53 15.26 -13.70
N SER A 411 -18.60 14.59 -13.01
CA SER A 411 -18.30 14.88 -11.60
C SER A 411 -17.82 16.32 -11.42
N LEU A 412 -16.98 16.81 -12.34
CA LEU A 412 -16.53 18.21 -12.35
C LEU A 412 -17.67 19.18 -12.65
N GLU A 413 -18.51 18.88 -13.65
CA GLU A 413 -19.67 19.72 -14.03
C GLU A 413 -20.67 19.91 -12.88
N VAL A 414 -20.88 18.88 -12.05
CA VAL A 414 -21.85 18.91 -10.94
C VAL A 414 -21.21 19.15 -9.57
N GLY A 415 -19.90 19.37 -9.52
CA GLY A 415 -19.19 19.73 -8.29
C GLY A 415 -18.94 18.58 -7.30
N ILE A 416 -18.92 17.33 -7.78
CA ILE A 416 -18.57 16.14 -6.99
C ILE A 416 -17.05 15.88 -7.09
N PRO A 417 -16.30 15.95 -5.97
CA PRO A 417 -14.86 15.75 -6.01
C PRO A 417 -14.52 14.29 -6.27
N MET A 418 -13.75 14.03 -7.34
CA MET A 418 -13.21 12.71 -7.67
C MET A 418 -11.71 12.80 -7.99
N PRO A 419 -10.86 13.19 -7.02
CA PRO A 419 -9.44 13.46 -7.26
C PRO A 419 -8.64 12.24 -7.73
N CYS A 420 -8.91 11.03 -7.22
CA CYS A 420 -8.21 9.81 -7.64
C CYS A 420 -8.65 9.39 -9.06
N THR A 421 -9.95 9.41 -9.34
CA THR A 421 -10.49 9.07 -10.67
C THR A 421 -9.96 10.01 -11.75
N THR A 422 -9.91 11.32 -11.49
CA THR A 422 -9.45 12.32 -12.45
C THR A 422 -7.93 12.34 -12.61
N SER A 423 -7.16 12.16 -11.53
CA SER A 423 -5.70 12.07 -11.59
C SER A 423 -5.21 10.82 -12.31
N ALA A 424 -5.88 9.67 -12.16
CA ALA A 424 -5.56 8.47 -12.94
C ALA A 424 -5.83 8.66 -14.44
N LEU A 425 -6.95 9.30 -14.81
CA LEU A 425 -7.25 9.58 -16.21
C LEU A 425 -6.21 10.52 -16.83
N THR A 426 -5.88 11.58 -16.09
CA THR A 426 -4.86 12.55 -16.50
C THR A 426 -3.48 11.91 -16.62
N PHE A 427 -3.13 10.99 -15.72
CA PHE A 427 -1.90 10.21 -15.81
C PHE A 427 -1.87 9.35 -17.08
N LEU A 428 -2.94 8.61 -17.41
CA LEU A 428 -2.97 7.79 -18.61
C LEU A 428 -2.83 8.63 -19.88
N ASP A 429 -3.58 9.73 -19.97
CA ASP A 429 -3.48 10.68 -21.09
C ASP A 429 -2.06 11.26 -21.20
N GLY A 430 -1.46 11.63 -20.07
CA GLY A 430 -0.09 12.12 -20.02
C GLY A 430 0.93 11.08 -20.47
N TYR A 431 0.83 9.85 -19.95
CA TYR A 431 1.75 8.75 -20.21
C TYR A 431 1.69 8.28 -21.66
N THR A 432 0.51 8.34 -22.29
CA THR A 432 0.30 7.94 -23.69
C THR A 432 0.46 9.08 -24.70
N THR A 433 0.85 10.27 -24.24
CA THR A 433 1.10 11.43 -25.11
C THR A 433 2.59 11.56 -25.42
N ALA A 434 2.97 11.29 -26.68
CA ALA A 434 4.38 11.33 -27.10
C ALA A 434 5.05 12.71 -26.96
N ARG A 435 4.28 13.80 -26.97
CA ARG A 435 4.78 15.17 -26.81
C ARG A 435 3.92 15.97 -25.84
N LEU A 436 4.38 16.08 -24.61
CA LEU A 436 3.77 16.89 -23.55
C LEU A 436 4.20 18.37 -23.62
N PRO A 437 3.46 19.30 -22.98
CA PRO A 437 3.79 20.72 -22.95
C PRO A 437 5.04 21.06 -22.10
N ALA A 438 5.78 20.06 -21.60
CA ALA A 438 7.00 20.25 -20.81
C ALA A 438 8.12 20.98 -21.58
N ASN A 439 8.03 21.08 -22.92
CA ASN A 439 8.92 21.92 -23.71
C ASN A 439 8.77 23.42 -23.38
N LEU A 440 7.55 23.90 -23.08
CA LEU A 440 7.34 25.28 -22.63
C LEU A 440 7.91 25.48 -21.22
N LEU A 441 7.74 24.49 -20.33
CA LEU A 441 8.33 24.51 -18.99
C LEU A 441 9.87 24.62 -19.09
N GLN A 442 10.51 23.86 -19.97
CA GLN A 442 11.95 23.96 -20.22
C GLN A 442 12.34 25.34 -20.78
N ALA A 443 11.58 25.87 -21.73
CA ALA A 443 11.82 27.22 -22.26
C ALA A 443 11.72 28.30 -21.17
N GLN A 444 10.73 28.20 -20.27
CA GLN A 444 10.59 29.11 -19.13
C GLN A 444 11.81 29.03 -18.20
N ARG A 445 12.22 27.81 -17.80
CA ARG A 445 13.40 27.58 -16.95
C ARG A 445 14.68 28.16 -17.57
N ASP A 446 14.88 27.96 -18.86
CA ASP A 446 16.02 28.53 -19.57
C ASP A 446 15.92 30.07 -19.67
N TYR A 447 14.72 30.61 -19.89
CA TYR A 447 14.48 32.05 -19.98
C TYR A 447 14.88 32.80 -18.71
N PHE A 448 14.35 32.42 -17.55
CA PHE A 448 14.59 33.19 -16.31
C PHE A 448 15.86 32.77 -15.57
N GLY A 449 16.35 31.54 -15.79
CA GLY A 449 17.39 30.92 -14.96
C GLY A 449 18.58 30.32 -15.71
N ALA A 450 18.60 30.42 -17.05
CA ALA A 450 19.64 29.82 -17.90
C ALA A 450 19.88 28.33 -17.58
N HIS A 451 18.79 27.60 -17.31
CA HIS A 451 18.80 26.19 -16.93
C HIS A 451 19.03 25.20 -18.08
N THR A 452 19.23 25.69 -19.29
CA THR A 452 19.43 24.91 -20.51
C THR A 452 18.26 23.99 -20.86
N TYR A 453 18.29 23.43 -22.06
CA TYR A 453 17.30 22.45 -22.54
C TYR A 453 17.87 21.58 -23.66
N GLU A 454 17.29 20.39 -23.87
CA GLU A 454 17.60 19.52 -25.01
C GLU A 454 16.67 19.81 -26.21
N ARG A 455 17.11 19.44 -27.42
CA ARG A 455 16.34 19.64 -28.66
C ARG A 455 15.95 18.32 -29.33
N ILE A 456 14.77 18.28 -29.95
CA ILE A 456 14.26 17.08 -30.66
C ILE A 456 14.97 16.80 -31.99
N ASP A 457 15.67 17.78 -32.54
CA ASP A 457 16.43 17.69 -33.79
C ASP A 457 17.94 17.49 -33.55
N ARG A 458 18.32 17.13 -32.32
CA ARG A 458 19.70 16.90 -31.87
C ARG A 458 19.81 15.61 -31.03
N PRO A 459 21.00 15.01 -30.91
CA PRO A 459 21.23 13.87 -30.03
C PRO A 459 20.83 14.16 -28.57
N ARG A 460 20.29 13.16 -27.90
CA ARG A 460 19.97 13.22 -26.46
C ARG A 460 21.27 13.39 -25.65
N GLY A 461 21.22 14.26 -24.64
CA GLY A 461 22.37 14.67 -23.83
C GLY A 461 23.03 15.97 -24.29
N GLU A 462 22.67 16.51 -25.46
CA GLU A 462 23.13 17.84 -25.89
C GLU A 462 22.22 18.94 -25.34
N PHE A 463 22.80 19.83 -24.52
CA PHE A 463 22.10 20.95 -23.89
C PHE A 463 22.39 22.29 -24.58
N PHE A 464 21.34 23.10 -24.70
CA PHE A 464 21.36 24.40 -25.34
C PHE A 464 20.86 25.46 -24.36
N HIS A 465 21.45 26.65 -24.42
CA HIS A 465 20.95 27.85 -23.77
C HIS A 465 20.60 28.87 -24.86
N THR A 466 19.45 29.53 -24.73
CA THR A 466 19.07 30.63 -25.63
C THR A 466 19.11 31.96 -24.87
N ASN A 467 19.71 32.99 -25.48
CA ASN A 467 19.56 34.35 -24.99
C ASN A 467 18.18 34.90 -25.40
N TRP A 468 17.18 34.61 -24.57
CA TRP A 468 15.79 34.93 -24.87
C TRP A 468 15.48 36.44 -24.86
N THR A 469 16.23 37.23 -24.09
CA THR A 469 15.99 38.67 -23.94
C THR A 469 16.78 39.51 -24.94
N GLY A 470 17.77 38.92 -25.63
CA GLY A 470 18.74 39.63 -26.46
C GLY A 470 19.73 40.49 -25.67
N THR A 471 19.58 40.56 -24.34
CA THR A 471 20.41 41.35 -23.42
C THR A 471 21.06 40.50 -22.33
N GLY A 472 20.67 39.22 -22.20
CA GLY A 472 21.32 38.25 -21.34
C GLY A 472 22.70 37.84 -21.89
N GLY A 473 23.60 37.42 -21.01
CA GLY A 473 24.89 36.84 -21.43
C GLY A 473 24.73 35.41 -21.96
N ASN A 474 25.77 34.86 -22.60
CA ASN A 474 25.81 33.46 -23.06
C ASN A 474 26.10 32.46 -21.92
N THR A 475 26.02 32.90 -20.67
CA THR A 475 26.40 32.11 -19.50
C THR A 475 25.21 31.27 -19.04
N ALA A 476 25.34 29.94 -19.16
CA ALA A 476 24.37 28.99 -18.63
C ALA A 476 24.64 28.65 -17.16
N SER A 477 23.59 28.30 -16.41
CA SER A 477 23.74 27.68 -15.10
C SER A 477 24.36 26.29 -15.26
N THR A 478 25.29 25.94 -14.37
CA THR A 478 25.80 24.57 -14.29
C THR A 478 24.70 23.66 -13.77
N THR A 479 24.52 22.49 -14.38
CA THR A 479 23.68 21.44 -13.82
C THR A 479 24.19 21.07 -12.43
N TYR A 480 23.32 21.16 -11.43
CA TYR A 480 23.56 20.58 -10.11
C TYR A 480 23.14 19.11 -10.19
N ASP A 481 24.10 18.20 -10.04
CA ASP A 481 23.77 16.80 -9.76
C ASP A 481 23.39 16.73 -8.28
N VAL A 482 22.12 16.42 -7.98
CA VAL A 482 21.61 16.25 -6.61
C VAL A 482 21.25 14.78 -6.40
#